data_AF-A0A499RPV5-F1
#
_entry.id   AF-A0A499RPV5-F1
#
_cell.length_a   1.000
_cell.length_b   1.000
_cell.length_c   1.000
_cell.angle_alpha   90.00
_cell.angle_beta   90.00
_cell.angle_gamma   90.00
#
_symmetry.space_group_name_H-M   'P 1'
#
loop_
_entity.id
_entity.type
_entity.pdbx_description
1 polymer ?
#
loop_
_entity_poly.entity_id
_entity_poly.type
_entity_poly.pdbx_seq_one_letter_code
_entity_poly.pdbx_strand_id
1 'polypeptide(L)'
;MAYEYNSQDKRFEFPNPYRIENIFKVIGAIVFMLAGLSLIFSAKGLFSNGVFVALPPLIVGLAMFSYGALLLTTGLSNLKFYFGRDQPAGLAQELSIQETGAYPGATDIKEILRQSALIYEEPKGSVNGILYSLFPNLIFSPLFIRNAAEAQFQNAIVFLITLVSALIAYVGASPNTGAWLGIVYNAIILIVLLRPMANPNSGAQEIGLSKVIGLVLVAILGPVLVPILTQHAVAPIWLPSMDKAIFTLIAALIAIAIFFLAVIAQMVKQPPQASAGVVQDSLSMNCQPMQLFDELERHLQKNWESAIPNRIYSRQLPVINSRSKNGAFEGEILEETQPVPINTLRDMTLSSCFKEEKYRWLAILNSFGLLSFIASVVLMTIFAKGLYNGSYLDFSVFTYGFFGVSMWILGKFCFEHGNYLWSRFDFVSKLIWVEAKGSYQLSQINFGRYLDDSVKSQKEVINVETMTLRVWYAEISTTTFGKYQNRAILSMTACTDDAVVLKEHLADFAKSQSIVVAPTSEADINRMSSMNQMNNAINKSSPRTHGTHLGLMNNPETHSQDLSDQVPVVIKPKKNMFCVKCGEPLQDNMLFCPQCGTKIES
;
A
#
# COMPACT_ATOMS: atom_id res chain seq x y z
N MET A 1 -4.95 12.41 19.22
CA MET A 1 -6.41 12.37 19.22
C MET A 1 -6.82 11.41 18.11
N ALA A 2 -7.73 10.48 18.37
CA ALA A 2 -8.32 9.65 17.32
C ALA A 2 -8.98 10.59 16.31
N TYR A 3 -8.73 10.40 15.02
CA TYR A 3 -9.56 11.05 14.01
C TYR A 3 -10.86 10.22 13.96
N GLU A 4 -11.81 10.57 14.83
CA GLU A 4 -13.16 10.05 14.83
C GLU A 4 -13.88 10.62 13.61
N TYR A 5 -13.91 9.91 12.48
CA TYR A 5 -14.81 10.29 11.39
C TYR A 5 -16.28 10.01 11.77
N ASN A 6 -16.49 9.09 12.72
CA ASN A 6 -17.80 8.79 13.29
C ASN A 6 -17.63 8.24 14.71
N SER A 7 -18.07 8.97 15.74
CA SER A 7 -18.08 8.51 17.13
C SER A 7 -19.04 7.33 17.36
N GLN A 8 -19.85 6.99 16.35
CA GLN A 8 -20.87 5.94 16.42
C GLN A 8 -20.38 4.57 15.93
N ASP A 9 -19.35 4.50 15.06
CA ASP A 9 -18.90 3.22 14.48
C ASP A 9 -17.48 2.84 14.92
N LYS A 10 -17.43 1.89 15.87
CA LYS A 10 -16.18 1.34 16.43
C LYS A 10 -15.51 0.29 15.52
N ARG A 11 -16.10 -0.04 14.37
CA ARG A 11 -15.55 -1.08 13.47
C ARG A 11 -14.15 -0.73 12.92
N PHE A 12 -13.79 0.54 12.88
CA PHE A 12 -12.45 0.99 12.48
C PHE A 12 -11.51 1.26 13.67
N GLU A 13 -11.89 0.90 14.90
CA GLU A 13 -10.99 0.98 16.05
C GLU A 13 -10.05 -0.23 16.05
N PHE A 14 -8.76 0.02 15.81
CA PHE A 14 -7.74 -1.03 15.81
C PHE A 14 -7.17 -1.24 17.21
N PRO A 15 -7.15 -2.48 17.74
CA PRO A 15 -6.28 -2.83 18.84
C PRO A 15 -4.83 -2.67 18.36
N ASN A 16 -4.01 -1.96 19.13
CA ASN A 16 -2.64 -1.68 18.74
C ASN A 16 -1.81 -2.99 18.68
N PRO A 17 -1.34 -3.43 17.50
CA PRO A 17 -0.63 -4.70 17.36
C PRO A 17 0.78 -4.67 17.96
N TYR A 18 1.32 -3.48 18.18
CA TYR A 18 2.62 -3.31 18.83
C TYR A 18 2.51 -3.34 20.34
N ARG A 19 1.31 -3.43 20.94
CA ARG A 19 1.16 -3.31 22.40
C ARG A 19 2.04 -4.30 23.15
N ILE A 20 2.07 -5.56 22.72
CA ILE A 20 2.84 -6.61 23.38
C ILE A 20 4.34 -6.42 23.13
N GLU A 21 4.73 -6.12 21.89
CA GLU A 21 6.13 -5.84 21.56
C GLU A 21 6.67 -4.62 22.32
N ASN A 22 5.88 -3.56 22.46
CA ASN A 22 6.24 -2.35 23.19
C ASN A 22 6.52 -2.65 24.66
N ILE A 23 5.80 -3.59 25.28
CA ILE A 23 6.10 -4.03 26.66
C ILE A 23 7.51 -4.62 26.72
N PHE A 24 7.88 -5.52 25.81
CA PHE A 24 9.23 -6.10 25.78
C PHE A 24 10.31 -5.04 25.50
N LYS A 25 10.07 -4.11 24.57
CA LYS A 25 10.97 -2.98 24.27
C LYS A 25 11.17 -2.07 25.48
N VAL A 26 10.10 -1.73 26.20
CA VAL A 26 10.16 -0.89 27.41
C VAL A 26 10.92 -1.60 28.53
N ILE A 27 10.67 -2.90 28.76
CA ILE A 27 11.42 -3.67 29.76
C ILE A 27 12.91 -3.69 29.39
N GLY A 28 13.24 -4.00 28.13
CA GLY A 28 14.63 -3.98 27.64
C GLY A 28 15.28 -2.60 27.83
N ALA A 29 14.56 -1.52 27.50
CA ALA A 29 15.04 -0.15 27.66
C ALA A 29 15.33 0.19 29.12
N ILE A 30 14.46 -0.18 30.06
CA ILE A 30 14.66 0.02 31.50
C ILE A 30 15.93 -0.70 31.96
N VAL A 31 16.13 -1.95 31.55
CA VAL A 31 17.32 -2.74 31.92
C VAL A 31 18.60 -2.06 31.42
N PHE A 32 18.63 -1.61 30.16
CA PHE A 32 19.78 -0.88 29.59
C PHE A 32 20.04 0.45 30.30
N MET A 33 19.00 1.24 30.58
CA MET A 33 19.13 2.52 31.26
C MET A 33 19.62 2.37 32.71
N LEU A 34 19.05 1.44 33.48
CA LEU A 34 19.46 1.19 34.87
C LEU A 34 20.91 0.70 34.96
N ALA A 35 21.31 -0.22 34.07
CA ALA A 35 22.69 -0.68 34.02
C ALA A 35 23.66 0.42 33.57
N GLY A 36 23.28 1.22 32.56
CA GLY A 36 24.06 2.37 32.12
C GLY A 36 24.27 3.40 33.24
N LEU A 37 23.19 3.73 33.96
CA LEU A 37 23.23 4.63 35.12
C LEU A 37 24.13 4.07 36.23
N SER A 38 24.04 2.76 36.53
CA SER A 38 24.89 2.09 37.51
C SER A 38 26.39 2.17 37.14
N LEU A 39 26.72 2.00 35.86
CA LEU A 39 28.09 2.13 35.36
C LEU A 39 28.60 3.57 35.43
N ILE A 40 27.77 4.56 35.10
CA ILE A 40 28.11 5.99 35.22
C ILE A 40 28.36 6.37 36.69
N PHE A 41 27.52 5.89 37.62
CA PHE A 41 27.76 6.10 39.05
C PHE A 41 29.02 5.39 39.53
N SER A 42 29.30 4.18 39.04
CA SER A 42 30.55 3.47 39.34
C SER A 42 31.77 4.25 38.82
N ALA A 43 31.68 4.81 37.61
CA ALA A 43 32.71 5.67 37.04
C ALA A 43 32.98 6.92 37.91
N LYS A 44 31.91 7.51 38.47
CA LYS A 44 32.02 8.65 39.40
C LYS A 44 32.97 8.35 40.57
N GLY A 45 32.79 7.20 41.21
CA GLY A 45 33.62 6.76 42.33
C GLY A 45 35.05 6.40 41.94
N LEU A 46 35.29 6.11 40.66
CA LEU A 46 36.60 5.72 40.13
C LEU A 46 37.45 6.91 39.68
N PHE A 47 36.88 8.11 39.49
CA PHE A 47 37.65 9.31 39.10
C PHE A 47 38.71 9.70 40.13
N SER A 48 38.50 9.37 41.42
CA SER A 48 39.52 9.58 42.45
C SER A 48 40.80 8.78 42.19
N ASN A 49 40.70 7.67 41.46
CA ASN A 49 41.79 6.74 41.17
C ASN A 49 42.45 6.98 39.81
N GLY A 50 41.97 7.97 39.05
CA GLY A 50 42.52 8.38 37.76
C GLY A 50 41.50 8.38 36.61
N VAL A 51 41.69 9.29 35.65
CA VAL A 51 40.76 9.50 34.53
C VAL A 51 40.65 8.25 33.63
N PHE A 52 41.77 7.59 33.35
CA PHE A 52 41.80 6.39 32.50
C PHE A 52 41.07 5.18 33.10
N VAL A 53 40.89 5.17 34.42
CA VAL A 53 40.18 4.12 35.17
C VAL A 53 38.67 4.26 35.04
N ALA A 54 38.21 5.50 35.16
CA ALA A 54 36.79 5.82 35.06
C ALA A 54 36.27 5.77 33.62
N LEU A 55 37.16 5.84 32.62
CA LEU A 55 36.80 5.97 31.21
C LEU A 55 36.02 4.77 30.65
N PRO A 56 36.40 3.50 30.85
CA PRO A 56 35.66 2.37 30.27
C PRO A 56 34.24 2.20 30.83
N PRO A 57 34.00 2.22 32.16
CA PRO A 57 32.64 2.25 32.70
C PRO A 57 31.83 3.47 32.24
N LEU A 58 32.47 4.62 32.07
CA LEU A 58 31.80 5.82 31.58
C LEU A 58 31.33 5.67 30.13
N ILE A 59 32.21 5.24 29.21
CA ILE A 59 31.89 5.08 27.79
C ILE A 59 30.82 4.01 27.58
N VAL A 60 31.01 2.83 28.19
CA VAL A 60 30.05 1.73 28.08
C VAL A 60 28.72 2.11 28.73
N GLY A 61 28.76 2.76 29.90
CA GLY A 61 27.56 3.23 30.60
C GLY A 61 26.78 4.27 29.79
N LEU A 62 27.47 5.24 29.18
CA LEU A 62 26.85 6.23 28.30
C LEU A 62 26.23 5.57 27.06
N ALA A 63 26.95 4.67 26.40
CA ALA A 63 26.45 3.95 25.22
C ALA A 63 25.20 3.12 25.54
N MET A 64 25.19 2.40 26.68
CA MET A 64 24.04 1.62 27.13
C MET A 64 22.85 2.51 27.49
N PHE A 65 23.09 3.63 28.18
CA PHE A 65 22.04 4.57 28.53
C PHE A 65 21.43 5.23 27.28
N SER A 66 22.26 5.70 26.34
CA SER A 66 21.81 6.28 25.08
C SER A 66 21.00 5.29 24.24
N TYR A 67 21.45 4.03 24.14
CA TYR A 67 20.68 3.01 23.43
C TYR A 67 19.37 2.67 24.14
N GLY A 68 19.36 2.56 25.47
CA GLY A 68 18.15 2.37 26.26
C GLY A 68 17.13 3.48 26.05
N ALA A 69 17.58 4.74 25.98
CA ALA A 69 16.73 5.88 25.67
C ALA A 69 16.14 5.80 24.25
N LEU A 70 16.93 5.43 23.24
CA LEU A 70 16.45 5.23 21.86
C LEU A 70 15.44 4.08 21.75
N LEU A 71 15.67 3.00 22.49
CA LEU A 71 14.74 1.88 22.53
C LEU A 71 13.43 2.28 23.21
N LEU A 72 13.50 3.09 24.28
CA LEU A 72 12.34 3.64 24.96
C LEU A 72 11.53 4.56 24.05
N THR A 73 12.17 5.50 23.34
CA THR A 73 11.45 6.39 22.41
C THR A 73 10.73 5.60 21.32
N THR A 74 11.37 4.55 20.79
CA THR A 74 10.76 3.67 19.78
C THR A 74 9.59 2.85 20.37
N GLY A 75 9.69 2.37 21.60
CA GLY A 75 8.59 1.67 22.27
C GLY A 75 7.42 2.59 22.61
N LEU A 76 7.71 3.85 22.95
CA LEU A 76 6.69 4.85 23.30
C LEU A 76 6.01 5.48 22.05
N SER A 77 6.73 5.62 20.93
CA SER A 77 6.17 6.18 19.69
C SER A 77 5.02 5.33 19.13
N ASN A 78 5.03 4.02 19.41
CA ASN A 78 4.06 3.07 18.89
C ASN A 78 2.93 2.77 19.90
N LEU A 79 2.73 3.58 20.95
CA LEU A 79 1.68 3.33 21.95
C LEU A 79 0.26 3.53 21.43
N LYS A 80 0.08 4.48 20.51
CA LYS A 80 -1.19 4.79 19.90
C LYS A 80 -1.08 4.63 18.39
N PHE A 81 -1.74 3.61 17.87
CA PHE A 81 -1.78 3.34 16.45
C PHE A 81 -3.09 3.86 15.86
N TYR A 82 -3.00 4.67 14.82
CA TYR A 82 -4.16 5.30 14.18
C TYR A 82 -4.07 5.15 12.66
N PHE A 83 -5.13 4.61 12.05
CA PHE A 83 -5.34 4.74 10.61
C PHE A 83 -5.86 6.14 10.30
N GLY A 84 -5.29 6.77 9.28
CA GLY A 84 -5.82 8.02 8.72
C GLY A 84 -6.99 7.74 7.79
N ARG A 85 -7.64 8.80 7.31
CA ARG A 85 -8.80 8.73 6.40
C ARG A 85 -8.53 7.89 5.13
N ASP A 86 -7.33 8.04 4.57
CA ASP A 86 -6.94 7.39 3.32
C ASP A 86 -6.15 6.10 3.56
N GLN A 87 -6.23 5.53 4.77
CA GLN A 87 -5.51 4.33 5.15
C GLN A 87 -6.49 3.19 5.45
N PRO A 88 -6.18 1.94 5.07
CA PRO A 88 -4.93 1.48 4.42
C PRO A 88 -4.77 2.01 2.99
N ALA A 89 -3.57 1.95 2.40
CA ALA A 89 -3.37 2.36 1.00
C ALA A 89 -4.23 1.54 0.03
N GLY A 90 -4.65 2.14 -1.10
CA GLY A 90 -5.35 1.44 -2.19
C GLY A 90 -4.56 0.26 -2.75
N LEU A 91 -5.25 -0.61 -3.50
CA LEU A 91 -4.60 -1.67 -4.28
C LEU A 91 -3.78 -1.10 -5.44
N ALA A 92 -4.28 -0.03 -6.04
CA ALA A 92 -3.65 0.74 -7.09
C ALA A 92 -3.79 2.24 -6.81
N GLN A 93 -3.26 3.06 -7.71
CA GLN A 93 -3.44 4.51 -7.63
C GLN A 93 -4.92 4.87 -7.75
N GLU A 94 -5.42 5.60 -6.75
CA GLU A 94 -6.82 6.03 -6.66
C GLU A 94 -7.03 7.31 -7.50
N LEU A 95 -8.16 7.38 -8.20
CA LEU A 95 -8.65 8.58 -8.89
C LEU A 95 -9.39 9.47 -7.90
N SER A 96 -9.29 10.78 -8.07
CA SER A 96 -10.19 11.69 -7.35
C SER A 96 -11.62 11.58 -7.89
N ILE A 97 -12.61 11.99 -7.09
CA ILE A 97 -14.05 11.87 -7.40
C ILE A 97 -14.43 12.52 -8.76
N GLN A 98 -13.68 13.54 -9.18
CA GLN A 98 -13.99 14.30 -10.41
C GLN A 98 -13.14 13.86 -11.61
N GLU A 99 -12.06 13.13 -11.40
CA GLU A 99 -11.19 12.68 -12.48
C GLU A 99 -11.82 11.52 -13.25
N THR A 100 -11.51 11.46 -14.54
CA THR A 100 -11.88 10.37 -15.44
C THR A 100 -10.63 9.81 -16.09
N GLY A 101 -10.62 8.49 -16.30
CA GLY A 101 -9.49 7.76 -16.83
C GLY A 101 -9.26 6.45 -16.10
N ALA A 102 -8.13 5.81 -16.43
CA ALA A 102 -7.66 4.60 -15.79
C ALA A 102 -6.14 4.72 -15.62
N TYR A 103 -5.64 4.49 -14.40
CA TYR A 103 -4.21 4.33 -14.19
C TYR A 103 -3.76 2.91 -14.60
N PRO A 104 -2.48 2.69 -14.94
CA PRO A 104 -1.98 1.38 -15.36
C PRO A 104 -2.35 0.24 -14.40
N GLY A 105 -2.20 0.45 -13.08
CA GLY A 105 -2.52 -0.56 -12.06
C GLY A 105 -3.99 -0.96 -11.95
N ALA A 106 -4.92 -0.14 -12.45
CA ALA A 106 -6.33 -0.52 -12.52
C ALA A 106 -6.57 -1.62 -13.56
N THR A 107 -5.72 -1.69 -14.59
CA THR A 107 -5.78 -2.74 -15.62
C THR A 107 -5.45 -4.11 -15.03
N ASP A 108 -4.46 -4.17 -14.13
CA ASP A 108 -4.08 -5.41 -13.45
C ASP A 108 -5.23 -5.93 -12.59
N ILE A 109 -5.92 -5.05 -11.86
CA ILE A 109 -7.11 -5.40 -11.06
C ILE A 109 -8.25 -5.92 -11.96
N LYS A 110 -8.50 -5.27 -13.11
CA LYS A 110 -9.50 -5.72 -14.08
C LYS A 110 -9.16 -7.09 -14.64
N GLU A 111 -7.90 -7.39 -14.91
CA GLU A 111 -7.49 -8.68 -15.42
C GLU A 111 -7.61 -9.80 -14.37
N ILE A 112 -7.29 -9.50 -13.09
CA ILE A 112 -7.54 -10.42 -11.96
C ILE A 112 -9.03 -10.77 -11.87
N LEU A 113 -9.92 -9.78 -11.95
CA LEU A 113 -11.38 -9.99 -11.94
C LEU A 113 -11.85 -10.79 -13.16
N ARG A 114 -11.34 -10.46 -14.35
CA ARG A 114 -11.73 -11.10 -15.61
C ARG A 114 -11.30 -12.57 -15.66
N GLN A 115 -10.07 -12.87 -15.25
CA GLN A 115 -9.54 -14.23 -15.22
C GLN A 115 -10.04 -15.03 -14.03
N SER A 116 -10.61 -14.36 -13.01
CA SER A 116 -10.94 -14.98 -11.72
C SER A 116 -9.73 -15.72 -11.12
N ALA A 117 -8.53 -15.16 -11.29
CA ALA A 117 -7.29 -15.81 -10.88
C ALA A 117 -6.34 -14.78 -10.27
N LEU A 118 -5.67 -15.17 -9.18
CA LEU A 118 -4.59 -14.38 -8.60
C LEU A 118 -3.27 -14.72 -9.31
N ILE A 119 -2.52 -13.71 -9.72
CA ILE A 119 -1.25 -13.88 -10.42
C ILE A 119 -0.14 -14.06 -9.38
N TYR A 120 0.63 -15.13 -9.51
CA TYR A 120 1.77 -15.42 -8.65
C TYR A 120 3.05 -15.49 -9.47
N GLU A 121 4.03 -14.66 -9.13
CA GLU A 121 5.34 -14.73 -9.75
C GLU A 121 6.09 -16.00 -9.30
N GLU A 122 6.69 -16.70 -10.24
CA GLU A 122 7.49 -17.89 -9.94
C GLU A 122 8.79 -17.51 -9.21
N PRO A 123 9.14 -18.22 -8.12
CA PRO A 123 10.39 -17.97 -7.42
C PRO A 123 11.58 -18.39 -8.27
N LYS A 124 12.59 -17.51 -8.35
CA LYS A 124 13.84 -17.77 -9.08
C LYS A 124 14.93 -18.23 -8.11
N GLY A 125 15.78 -19.16 -8.54
CA GLY A 125 16.98 -19.59 -7.81
C GLY A 125 16.92 -21.02 -7.26
N SER A 126 18.08 -21.69 -7.22
CA SER A 126 18.21 -23.10 -6.83
C SER A 126 17.87 -23.36 -5.36
N VAL A 127 18.30 -22.47 -4.46
CA VAL A 127 18.00 -22.57 -3.01
C VAL A 127 16.51 -22.36 -2.74
N ASN A 128 15.89 -21.45 -3.49
CA ASN A 128 14.46 -21.19 -3.38
C ASN A 128 13.65 -22.43 -3.81
N GLY A 129 14.11 -23.19 -4.81
CA GLY A 129 13.48 -24.48 -5.16
C GLY A 129 13.35 -25.46 -3.97
N ILE A 130 14.35 -25.49 -3.07
CA ILE A 130 14.28 -26.31 -1.85
C ILE A 130 13.22 -25.75 -0.89
N LEU A 131 13.20 -24.43 -0.68
CA LEU A 131 12.22 -23.78 0.20
C LEU A 131 10.78 -24.06 -0.26
N TYR A 132 10.49 -23.87 -1.54
CA TYR A 132 9.13 -24.06 -2.09
C TYR A 132 8.75 -25.54 -2.25
N SER A 133 9.71 -26.48 -2.26
CA SER A 133 9.37 -27.91 -2.17
C SER A 133 9.01 -28.34 -0.74
N LEU A 134 9.62 -27.74 0.27
CA LEU A 134 9.25 -27.96 1.68
C LEU A 134 7.95 -27.25 2.07
N PHE A 135 7.73 -26.04 1.55
CA PHE A 135 6.56 -25.21 1.84
C PHE A 135 5.88 -24.76 0.54
N PRO A 136 5.14 -25.65 -0.16
CA PRO A 136 4.54 -25.33 -1.46
C PRO A 136 3.55 -24.17 -1.38
N ASN A 137 2.82 -24.04 -0.27
CA ASN A 137 1.80 -22.99 -0.10
C ASN A 137 2.40 -21.58 0.14
N LEU A 138 3.72 -21.46 0.26
CA LEU A 138 4.40 -20.17 0.41
C LEU A 138 4.17 -19.25 -0.80
N ILE A 139 3.97 -19.83 -1.99
CA ILE A 139 3.73 -19.07 -3.22
C ILE A 139 2.47 -18.20 -3.16
N PHE A 140 1.46 -18.65 -2.42
CA PHE A 140 0.19 -17.95 -2.23
C PHE A 140 0.27 -16.81 -1.20
N SER A 141 1.37 -16.71 -0.47
CA SER A 141 1.55 -15.68 0.54
C SER A 141 1.99 -14.35 -0.09
N PRO A 142 1.72 -13.21 0.56
CA PRO A 142 2.19 -11.91 0.10
C PRO A 142 3.69 -11.89 -0.16
N LEU A 143 4.12 -11.09 -1.14
CA LEU A 143 5.54 -10.93 -1.49
C LEU A 143 6.42 -10.64 -0.27
N PHE A 144 5.90 -9.89 0.71
CA PHE A 144 6.61 -9.62 1.96
C PHE A 144 6.95 -10.89 2.75
N ILE A 145 5.99 -11.81 2.93
CA ILE A 145 6.21 -13.08 3.64
C ILE A 145 7.16 -13.96 2.82
N ARG A 146 6.99 -14.01 1.49
CA ARG A 146 7.86 -14.76 0.59
C ARG A 146 9.31 -14.30 0.68
N ASN A 147 9.55 -12.99 0.53
CA ASN A 147 10.88 -12.39 0.62
C ASN A 147 11.51 -12.60 2.01
N ALA A 148 10.73 -12.47 3.08
CA ALA A 148 11.19 -12.73 4.43
C ALA A 148 11.58 -14.20 4.62
N ALA A 149 10.76 -15.16 4.15
CA ALA A 149 11.06 -16.58 4.22
C ALA A 149 12.32 -16.94 3.41
N GLU A 150 12.44 -16.43 2.19
CA GLU A 150 13.59 -16.64 1.31
C GLU A 150 14.89 -16.09 1.92
N ALA A 151 14.87 -14.85 2.41
CA ALA A 151 16.03 -14.23 3.05
C ALA A 151 16.49 -15.02 4.29
N GLN A 152 15.54 -15.46 5.12
CA GLN A 152 15.86 -16.18 6.35
C GLN A 152 16.31 -17.61 6.10
N PHE A 153 15.74 -18.27 5.10
CA PHE A 153 16.17 -19.60 4.69
C PHE A 153 17.61 -19.58 4.16
N GLN A 154 17.94 -18.59 3.33
CA GLN A 154 19.30 -18.41 2.82
C GLN A 154 20.29 -18.03 3.95
N ASN A 155 19.89 -17.12 4.84
CA ASN A 155 20.68 -16.81 6.04
C ASN A 155 20.91 -18.06 6.89
N ALA A 156 19.87 -18.86 7.15
CA ALA A 156 19.98 -20.10 7.92
C ALA A 156 21.01 -21.05 7.32
N ILE A 157 21.02 -21.21 5.99
CA ILE A 157 22.03 -22.02 5.29
C ILE A 157 23.43 -21.44 5.49
N VAL A 158 23.63 -20.13 5.32
CA VAL A 158 24.95 -19.49 5.52
C VAL A 158 25.45 -19.70 6.95
N PHE A 159 24.60 -19.50 7.96
CA PHE A 159 24.94 -19.72 9.36
C PHE A 159 25.21 -21.20 9.67
N LEU A 160 24.45 -22.12 9.06
CA LEU A 160 24.65 -23.57 9.23
C LEU A 160 25.97 -24.03 8.62
N ILE A 161 26.30 -23.59 7.40
CA ILE A 161 27.60 -23.90 6.77
C ILE A 161 28.73 -23.29 7.61
N THR A 162 28.57 -22.07 8.12
CA THR A 162 29.55 -21.40 9.01
C THR A 162 29.74 -22.18 10.31
N LEU A 163 28.67 -22.71 10.90
CA LEU A 163 28.73 -23.57 12.08
C LEU A 163 29.45 -24.88 11.80
N VAL A 164 29.10 -25.58 10.72
CA VAL A 164 29.75 -26.84 10.34
C VAL A 164 31.25 -26.59 10.08
N SER A 165 31.58 -25.52 9.38
CA SER A 165 32.96 -25.09 9.14
C SER A 165 33.72 -24.83 10.44
N ALA A 166 33.11 -24.10 11.39
CA ALA A 166 33.71 -23.83 12.69
C ALA A 166 33.89 -25.12 13.51
N LEU A 167 32.95 -26.06 13.48
CA LEU A 167 33.05 -27.34 14.18
C LEU A 167 34.17 -28.22 13.61
N ILE A 168 34.28 -28.31 12.29
CA ILE A 168 35.38 -29.05 11.62
C ILE A 168 36.73 -28.43 12.00
N ALA A 169 36.83 -27.11 11.93
CA ALA A 169 38.04 -26.39 12.30
C ALA A 169 38.38 -26.56 13.79
N TYR A 170 37.39 -26.64 14.67
CA TYR A 170 37.58 -26.84 16.11
C TYR A 170 38.12 -28.24 16.43
N VAL A 171 37.61 -29.28 15.76
CA VAL A 171 38.08 -30.66 15.96
C VAL A 171 39.50 -30.86 15.41
N GLY A 172 39.84 -30.23 14.29
CA GLY A 172 41.15 -30.36 13.65
C GLY A 172 42.26 -29.50 14.26
N ALA A 173 41.94 -28.56 15.16
CA ALA A 173 42.89 -27.57 15.67
C ALA A 173 43.44 -27.93 17.06
N SER A 174 44.74 -27.68 17.25
CA SER A 174 45.33 -27.65 18.61
C SER A 174 44.76 -26.49 19.44
N PRO A 175 44.84 -26.49 20.78
CA PRO A 175 44.28 -25.42 21.62
C PRO A 175 44.75 -24.01 21.22
N ASN A 176 46.03 -23.85 20.85
CA ASN A 176 46.57 -22.57 20.42
C ASN A 176 46.09 -22.18 19.01
N THR A 177 46.05 -23.14 18.08
CA THR A 177 45.53 -22.93 16.73
C THR A 177 44.04 -22.55 16.74
N GLY A 178 43.27 -23.21 17.62
CA GLY A 178 41.84 -22.97 17.80
C GLY A 178 41.54 -21.57 18.31
N ALA A 179 42.42 -20.99 19.14
CA ALA A 179 42.28 -19.61 19.59
C ALA A 179 42.44 -18.61 18.42
N TRP A 180 43.46 -18.77 17.57
CA TRP A 180 43.63 -17.95 16.37
C TRP A 180 42.48 -18.07 15.38
N LEU A 181 42.00 -19.30 15.13
CA LEU A 181 40.82 -19.53 14.29
C LEU A 181 39.57 -18.91 14.90
N GLY A 182 39.41 -19.00 16.23
CA GLY A 182 38.32 -18.37 16.96
C GLY A 182 38.21 -16.87 16.67
N ILE A 183 39.32 -16.15 16.61
CA ILE A 183 39.35 -14.71 16.28
C ILE A 183 38.76 -14.46 14.89
N VAL A 184 39.21 -15.24 13.90
CA VAL A 184 38.77 -15.11 12.50
C VAL A 184 37.28 -15.41 12.38
N TYR A 185 36.81 -16.51 12.97
CA TYR A 185 35.39 -16.87 12.93
C TYR A 185 34.52 -15.85 13.65
N ASN A 186 34.92 -15.36 14.83
CA ASN A 186 34.20 -14.30 15.54
C ASN A 186 34.10 -13.02 14.70
N ALA A 187 35.17 -12.60 14.02
CA ALA A 187 35.13 -11.45 13.12
C ALA A 187 34.17 -11.66 11.94
N ILE A 188 34.19 -12.84 11.32
CA ILE A 188 33.26 -13.20 10.25
C ILE A 188 31.82 -13.18 10.76
N ILE A 189 31.54 -13.79 11.92
CA ILE A 189 30.21 -13.84 12.54
C ILE A 189 29.69 -12.43 12.80
N LEU A 190 30.52 -11.54 13.36
CA LEU A 190 30.12 -10.17 13.63
C LEU A 190 29.75 -9.43 12.33
N ILE A 191 30.55 -9.58 11.28
CA ILE A 191 30.26 -8.96 9.96
C ILE A 191 28.97 -9.53 9.37
N VAL A 192 28.77 -10.85 9.46
CA VAL A 192 27.57 -11.52 8.93
C VAL A 192 26.32 -11.13 9.72
N LEU A 193 26.40 -10.98 11.05
CA LEU A 193 25.30 -10.53 11.90
C LEU A 193 24.93 -9.05 11.67
N LEU A 194 25.91 -8.19 11.37
CA LEU A 194 25.68 -6.77 11.10
C LEU A 194 25.03 -6.49 9.74
N ARG A 195 25.27 -7.34 8.74
CA ARG A 195 24.75 -7.15 7.38
C ARG A 195 23.21 -7.11 7.24
N PRO A 196 22.43 -8.08 7.78
CA PRO A 196 20.97 -8.02 7.69
C PRO A 196 20.37 -6.79 8.38
N MET A 197 21.12 -6.15 9.28
CA MET A 197 20.70 -4.91 9.94
C MET A 197 20.98 -3.66 9.10
N ALA A 198 22.04 -3.68 8.28
CA ALA A 198 22.40 -2.54 7.44
C ALA A 198 21.43 -2.35 6.28
N ASN A 199 20.87 -3.44 5.75
CA ASN A 199 19.91 -3.43 4.66
C ASN A 199 18.69 -4.30 5.00
N PRO A 200 17.70 -3.78 5.75
CA PRO A 200 16.46 -4.51 6.07
C PRO A 200 15.68 -4.97 4.82
N ASN A 201 15.90 -4.26 3.70
CA ASN A 201 15.21 -4.46 2.42
C ASN A 201 16.09 -5.13 1.36
N SER A 202 17.35 -5.48 1.65
CA SER A 202 18.13 -6.24 0.67
C SER A 202 17.50 -7.63 0.55
N GLY A 203 17.03 -7.95 -0.66
CA GLY A 203 16.49 -9.26 -0.99
C GLY A 203 17.47 -10.39 -0.67
N ALA A 204 16.95 -11.60 -0.84
CA ALA A 204 17.60 -12.86 -0.51
C ALA A 204 19.10 -12.87 -0.91
N GLN A 205 19.99 -13.19 0.04
CA GLN A 205 21.43 -13.27 -0.19
C GLN A 205 21.76 -14.38 -1.20
N GLU A 206 22.08 -14.02 -2.44
CA GLU A 206 22.66 -14.99 -3.37
C GLU A 206 23.91 -15.62 -2.75
N ILE A 207 23.81 -16.92 -2.48
CA ILE A 207 24.90 -17.72 -1.96
C ILE A 207 25.90 -17.88 -3.10
N GLY A 208 26.86 -16.96 -3.18
CA GLY A 208 27.98 -17.09 -4.10
C GLY A 208 28.78 -18.34 -3.75
N LEU A 209 28.83 -19.31 -4.67
CA LEU A 209 29.58 -20.57 -4.52
C LEU A 209 31.02 -20.34 -4.03
N SER A 210 31.66 -19.25 -4.48
CA SER A 210 32.98 -18.82 -4.04
C SER A 210 33.10 -18.58 -2.53
N LYS A 211 32.08 -18.00 -1.88
CA LYS A 211 32.08 -17.76 -0.42
C LYS A 211 32.00 -19.07 0.36
N VAL A 212 31.19 -20.01 -0.12
CA VAL A 212 31.06 -21.35 0.48
C VAL A 212 32.36 -22.13 0.33
N ILE A 213 32.95 -22.14 -0.87
CA ILE A 213 34.25 -22.78 -1.13
C ILE A 213 35.33 -22.16 -0.24
N GLY A 214 35.39 -20.83 -0.15
CA GLY A 214 36.37 -20.14 0.70
C GLY A 214 36.23 -20.52 2.18
N LEU A 215 35.01 -20.62 2.69
CA LEU A 215 34.74 -21.04 4.06
C LEU A 215 35.16 -22.51 4.30
N VAL A 216 34.85 -23.42 3.38
CA VAL A 216 35.27 -24.84 3.46
C VAL A 216 36.79 -24.96 3.41
N LEU A 217 37.46 -24.21 2.53
CA LEU A 217 38.92 -24.17 2.46
C LEU A 217 39.54 -23.67 3.77
N VAL A 218 38.96 -22.64 4.39
CA VAL A 218 39.39 -22.16 5.71
C VAL A 218 39.16 -23.22 6.79
N ALA A 219 38.09 -24.00 6.73
CA ALA A 219 37.82 -25.08 7.68
C ALA A 219 38.89 -26.17 7.65
N ILE A 220 39.29 -26.59 6.44
CA ILE A 220 40.19 -27.72 6.22
C ILE A 220 41.66 -27.29 6.31
N LEU A 221 42.03 -26.19 5.64
CA LEU A 221 43.42 -25.71 5.58
C LEU A 221 43.78 -24.83 6.77
N GLY A 222 42.82 -24.18 7.42
CA GLY A 222 43.04 -23.28 8.55
C GLY A 222 43.85 -23.93 9.69
N PRO A 223 43.49 -25.13 10.18
CA PRO A 223 44.24 -25.81 11.23
C PRO A 223 45.71 -26.09 10.89
N VAL A 224 46.05 -26.24 9.60
CA VAL A 224 47.42 -26.51 9.11
C VAL A 224 48.18 -25.22 8.81
N LEU A 225 47.52 -24.24 8.19
CA LEU A 225 48.14 -22.99 7.77
C LEU A 225 48.39 -22.04 8.93
N VAL A 226 47.48 -21.99 9.91
CA VAL A 226 47.57 -21.04 11.03
C VAL A 226 48.86 -21.23 11.84
N PRO A 227 49.28 -22.45 12.26
CA PRO A 227 50.55 -22.64 12.97
C PRO A 227 51.78 -22.20 12.18
N ILE A 228 51.75 -22.40 10.85
CA ILE A 228 52.84 -22.00 9.95
C ILE A 228 52.93 -20.47 9.87
N LEU A 229 51.78 -19.80 9.72
CA LEU A 229 51.69 -18.34 9.61
C LEU A 229 52.01 -17.64 10.94
N THR A 230 51.60 -18.22 12.07
CA THR A 230 51.82 -17.63 13.39
C THR A 230 53.14 -18.03 14.02
N GLN A 231 53.94 -18.91 13.37
CA GLN A 231 55.20 -19.44 13.92
C GLN A 231 55.03 -20.01 15.34
N HIS A 232 53.92 -20.71 15.59
CA HIS A 232 53.52 -21.20 16.93
C HIS A 232 53.33 -20.12 18.01
N ALA A 233 53.19 -18.84 17.64
CA ALA A 233 52.90 -17.77 18.59
C ALA A 233 51.60 -18.05 19.36
N VAL A 234 51.63 -17.79 20.67
CA VAL A 234 50.46 -17.95 21.53
C VAL A 234 49.42 -16.90 21.15
N ALA A 235 48.20 -17.34 20.85
CA ALA A 235 47.12 -16.43 20.50
C ALA A 235 46.85 -15.46 21.66
N PRO A 236 46.56 -14.19 21.37
CA PRO A 236 46.27 -13.23 22.43
C PRO A 236 45.00 -13.59 23.23
N ILE A 237 45.16 -13.81 24.53
CA ILE A 237 44.08 -14.22 25.47
C ILE A 237 42.92 -13.21 25.55
N TRP A 238 43.15 -11.96 25.17
CA TRP A 238 42.14 -10.90 25.17
C TRP A 238 41.04 -11.06 24.10
N LEU A 239 41.26 -11.88 23.08
CA LEU A 239 40.36 -12.02 21.93
C LEU A 239 39.48 -13.28 22.08
N PRO A 240 38.27 -13.25 21.50
CA PRO A 240 37.29 -14.31 21.70
C PRO A 240 37.76 -15.64 21.13
N SER A 241 37.66 -16.66 21.99
CA SER A 241 37.95 -18.05 21.69
C SER A 241 36.85 -18.71 20.84
N MET A 242 37.16 -19.88 20.28
CA MET A 242 36.28 -20.60 19.34
C MET A 242 34.97 -21.09 19.96
N ASP A 243 34.96 -21.44 21.24
CA ASP A 243 33.76 -21.80 22.02
C ASP A 243 32.71 -20.67 21.98
N LYS A 244 33.14 -19.42 22.08
CA LYS A 244 32.26 -18.24 22.05
C LYS A 244 31.73 -17.97 20.64
N ALA A 245 32.53 -18.24 19.60
CA ALA A 245 32.06 -18.22 18.20
C ALA A 245 30.97 -19.26 17.97
N ILE A 246 31.17 -20.50 18.43
CA ILE A 246 30.20 -21.58 18.27
C ILE A 246 28.90 -21.24 19.03
N PHE A 247 29.01 -20.73 20.26
CA PHE A 247 27.83 -20.32 21.02
C PHE A 247 27.05 -19.21 20.33
N THR A 248 27.72 -18.16 19.82
CA THR A 248 27.05 -17.06 19.10
C THR A 248 26.36 -17.54 17.83
N LEU A 249 26.98 -18.47 17.08
CA LEU A 249 26.37 -19.11 15.91
C LEU A 249 25.12 -19.92 16.26
N ILE A 250 25.16 -20.71 17.33
CA ILE A 250 24.00 -21.48 17.80
C ILE A 250 22.87 -20.53 18.22
N ALA A 251 23.18 -19.48 19.00
CA ALA A 251 22.20 -18.50 19.42
C ALA A 251 21.58 -17.76 18.20
N ALA A 252 22.40 -17.41 17.19
CA ALA A 252 21.92 -16.81 15.96
C ALA A 252 21.01 -17.75 15.16
N LEU A 253 21.38 -19.03 15.03
CA LEU A 253 20.55 -20.04 14.36
C LEU A 253 19.20 -20.26 15.08
N ILE A 254 19.19 -20.24 16.42
CA ILE A 254 17.95 -20.31 17.20
C ILE A 254 17.06 -19.10 16.90
N ALA A 255 17.62 -17.88 16.88
CA ALA A 255 16.85 -16.68 16.53
C ALA A 255 16.28 -16.74 15.12
N ILE A 256 17.09 -17.15 14.13
CA ILE A 256 16.66 -17.31 12.74
C ILE A 256 15.57 -18.38 12.63
N ALA A 257 15.71 -19.51 13.33
CA ALA A 257 14.72 -20.58 13.32
C ALA A 257 13.38 -20.15 13.93
N ILE A 258 13.40 -19.43 15.06
CA ILE A 258 12.19 -18.90 15.70
C ILE A 258 11.52 -17.87 14.77
N PHE A 259 12.28 -16.98 14.15
CA PHE A 259 11.74 -16.01 13.21
C PHE A 259 11.18 -16.68 11.95
N PHE A 260 11.88 -17.67 11.39
CA PHE A 260 11.38 -18.46 10.26
C PHE A 260 10.06 -19.16 10.60
N LEU A 261 9.96 -19.77 11.78
CA LEU A 261 8.69 -20.35 12.25
C LEU A 261 7.58 -19.30 12.40
N ALA A 262 7.91 -18.08 12.84
CA ALA A 262 6.96 -16.98 12.89
C ALA A 262 6.47 -16.57 11.49
N VAL A 263 7.36 -16.54 10.49
CA VAL A 263 6.99 -16.27 9.09
C VAL A 263 6.07 -17.37 8.55
N ILE A 264 6.43 -18.64 8.75
CA ILE A 264 5.61 -19.78 8.29
C ILE A 264 4.25 -19.84 9.00
N ALA A 265 4.17 -19.46 10.28
CA ALA A 265 2.91 -19.39 11.01
C ALA A 265 1.95 -18.32 10.44
N GLN A 266 2.49 -17.30 9.76
CA GLN A 266 1.73 -16.25 9.08
C GLN A 266 1.46 -16.53 7.60
N MET A 267 2.03 -17.60 7.05
CA MET A 267 1.81 -18.03 5.68
C MET A 267 0.34 -18.38 5.43
N VAL A 268 -0.12 -18.19 4.20
CA VAL A 268 -1.41 -18.70 3.72
C VAL A 268 -1.33 -20.24 3.67
N LYS A 269 -2.08 -20.92 4.55
CA LYS A 269 -1.97 -22.38 4.73
C LYS A 269 -2.68 -23.20 3.66
N GLN A 270 -3.64 -22.62 2.96
CA GLN A 270 -4.45 -23.30 1.94
C GLN A 270 -4.51 -22.46 0.67
N PRO A 271 -4.57 -23.08 -0.53
CA PRO A 271 -4.75 -22.33 -1.76
C PRO A 271 -5.95 -21.39 -1.63
N PRO A 272 -5.76 -20.08 -1.82
CA PRO A 272 -6.84 -19.13 -1.63
C PRO A 272 -7.91 -19.32 -2.69
N GLN A 273 -9.15 -19.05 -2.31
CA GLN A 273 -10.22 -18.94 -3.29
C GLN A 273 -9.95 -17.72 -4.16
N ALA A 274 -10.01 -17.92 -5.47
CA ALA A 274 -9.95 -16.86 -6.46
C ALA A 274 -11.13 -17.10 -7.41
N SER A 275 -12.23 -16.40 -7.17
CA SER A 275 -13.39 -16.39 -8.04
C SER A 275 -14.02 -15.02 -8.01
N ALA A 276 -14.28 -14.42 -9.16
CA ALA A 276 -15.10 -13.22 -9.27
C ALA A 276 -16.52 -13.62 -9.67
N GLY A 277 -17.53 -13.05 -9.01
CA GLY A 277 -18.91 -13.22 -9.45
C GLY A 277 -19.12 -12.37 -10.69
N VAL A 278 -19.54 -12.98 -11.82
CA VAL A 278 -19.77 -12.26 -13.08
C VAL A 278 -21.18 -12.51 -13.55
N VAL A 279 -21.91 -11.42 -13.80
CA VAL A 279 -23.24 -11.46 -14.40
C VAL A 279 -23.23 -10.57 -15.64
N GLN A 280 -23.71 -11.12 -16.74
CA GLN A 280 -23.87 -10.41 -18.00
C GLN A 280 -25.34 -10.41 -18.41
N ASP A 281 -25.83 -9.27 -18.88
CA ASP A 281 -27.17 -9.14 -19.44
C ASP A 281 -27.15 -8.21 -20.65
N SER A 282 -28.11 -8.41 -21.56
CA SER A 282 -28.32 -7.55 -22.72
C SER A 282 -29.51 -6.64 -22.47
N LEU A 283 -29.28 -5.34 -22.47
CA LEU A 283 -30.29 -4.34 -22.18
C LEU A 283 -30.53 -3.44 -23.39
N SER A 284 -31.78 -3.03 -23.56
CA SER A 284 -32.17 -1.97 -24.48
C SER A 284 -32.82 -0.84 -23.67
N MET A 285 -32.55 0.41 -24.06
CA MET A 285 -33.06 1.58 -23.33
C MET A 285 -33.20 2.79 -24.25
N ASN A 286 -34.19 3.62 -23.95
CA ASN A 286 -34.48 4.85 -24.70
C ASN A 286 -34.01 6.11 -23.95
N CYS A 287 -32.92 6.00 -23.18
CA CYS A 287 -32.33 7.09 -22.42
C CYS A 287 -30.84 7.24 -22.74
N GLN A 288 -30.25 8.35 -22.29
CA GLN A 288 -28.81 8.57 -22.49
C GLN A 288 -28.02 7.60 -21.60
N PRO A 289 -27.03 6.85 -22.14
CA PRO A 289 -26.17 5.98 -21.34
C PRO A 289 -25.58 6.61 -20.07
N MET A 290 -25.29 7.92 -20.08
CA MET A 290 -24.82 8.65 -18.90
C MET A 290 -25.78 8.52 -17.71
N GLN A 291 -27.10 8.53 -17.94
CA GLN A 291 -28.09 8.41 -16.86
C GLN A 291 -28.04 7.07 -16.14
N LEU A 292 -27.62 6.00 -16.84
CA LEU A 292 -27.41 4.70 -16.23
C LEU A 292 -26.19 4.72 -15.28
N PHE A 293 -25.12 5.40 -15.68
CA PHE A 293 -23.93 5.57 -14.85
C PHE A 293 -24.18 6.51 -13.67
N ASP A 294 -24.99 7.57 -13.85
CA ASP A 294 -25.42 8.43 -12.74
C ASP A 294 -26.22 7.63 -11.69
N GLU A 295 -27.09 6.72 -12.12
CA GLU A 295 -27.83 5.85 -11.19
C GLU A 295 -26.93 4.80 -10.52
N LEU A 296 -25.97 4.24 -11.26
CA LEU A 296 -24.94 3.38 -10.69
C LEU A 296 -24.15 4.11 -9.59
N GLU A 297 -23.63 5.31 -9.86
CA GLU A 297 -22.89 6.12 -8.88
C GLU A 297 -23.76 6.44 -7.65
N ARG A 298 -25.04 6.77 -7.84
CA ARG A 298 -25.99 6.98 -6.73
C ARG A 298 -26.21 5.71 -5.90
N HIS A 299 -26.33 4.56 -6.54
CA HIS A 299 -26.51 3.29 -5.85
C HIS A 299 -25.24 2.91 -5.05
N LEU A 300 -24.06 3.09 -5.64
CA LEU A 300 -22.78 2.87 -4.94
C LEU A 300 -22.61 3.83 -3.77
N GLN A 301 -22.98 5.10 -3.95
CA GLN A 301 -22.95 6.11 -2.90
C GLN A 301 -23.90 5.79 -1.73
N LYS A 302 -25.09 5.27 -2.02
CA LYS A 302 -26.07 4.87 -1.00
C LYS A 302 -25.54 3.72 -0.14
N ASN A 303 -24.67 2.88 -0.70
CA ASN A 303 -24.10 1.70 -0.05
C ASN A 303 -22.69 1.96 0.52
N TRP A 304 -22.29 3.22 0.71
CA TRP A 304 -21.01 3.55 1.35
C TRP A 304 -20.91 2.98 2.76
N GLU A 305 -19.85 2.20 2.98
CA GLU A 305 -19.56 1.63 4.28
C GLU A 305 -19.19 2.74 5.26
N SER A 306 -20.01 2.89 6.32
CA SER A 306 -19.83 3.90 7.36
C SER A 306 -19.79 5.35 6.84
N ALA A 307 -20.50 5.61 5.73
CA ALA A 307 -20.51 6.91 5.04
C ALA A 307 -19.12 7.39 4.56
N ILE A 308 -18.16 6.47 4.41
CA ILE A 308 -16.86 6.74 3.82
C ILE A 308 -16.95 6.45 2.31
N PRO A 309 -16.52 7.37 1.44
CA PRO A 309 -16.53 7.14 -0.01
C PRO A 309 -15.71 5.91 -0.41
N ASN A 310 -16.19 5.21 -1.44
CA ASN A 310 -15.45 4.13 -2.09
C ASN A 310 -14.19 4.64 -2.78
N ARG A 311 -13.23 3.74 -2.98
CA ARG A 311 -11.99 4.02 -3.71
C ARG A 311 -12.21 3.75 -5.19
N ILE A 312 -11.94 4.76 -6.01
CA ILE A 312 -12.17 4.69 -7.46
C ILE A 312 -10.83 4.36 -8.13
N TYR A 313 -10.75 3.24 -8.84
CA TYR A 313 -9.54 2.84 -9.57
C TYR A 313 -9.63 3.12 -11.06
N SER A 314 -10.83 3.04 -11.63
CA SER A 314 -11.08 3.35 -13.03
C SER A 314 -12.45 3.99 -13.18
N ARG A 315 -12.51 5.08 -13.96
CA ARG A 315 -13.77 5.77 -14.26
C ARG A 315 -13.73 6.27 -15.70
N GLN A 316 -14.39 5.55 -16.59
CA GLN A 316 -14.61 5.96 -17.97
C GLN A 316 -16.12 6.11 -18.18
N LEU A 317 -16.56 7.36 -18.35
CA LEU A 317 -17.97 7.65 -18.57
C LEU A 317 -18.29 7.60 -20.07
N PRO A 318 -19.50 7.16 -20.46
CA PRO A 318 -19.88 7.11 -21.86
C PRO A 318 -20.00 8.53 -22.44
N VAL A 319 -19.19 8.82 -23.46
CA VAL A 319 -19.27 10.08 -24.20
C VAL A 319 -20.01 9.85 -25.51
N ILE A 320 -21.06 10.64 -25.74
CA ILE A 320 -21.90 10.57 -26.93
C ILE A 320 -21.47 11.69 -27.87
N ASN A 321 -21.20 11.36 -29.13
CA ASN A 321 -20.95 12.38 -30.14
C ASN A 321 -22.29 12.86 -30.72
N SER A 322 -22.71 14.08 -30.35
CA SER A 322 -23.96 14.68 -30.84
C SER A 322 -23.98 14.95 -32.35
N ARG A 323 -22.83 14.86 -33.04
CA ARG A 323 -22.76 15.07 -34.49
C ARG A 323 -23.08 13.81 -35.30
N SER A 324 -22.91 12.63 -34.72
CA SER A 324 -23.17 11.36 -35.40
C SER A 324 -24.54 10.82 -35.02
N LYS A 325 -25.37 10.49 -36.03
CA LYS A 325 -26.68 9.89 -35.80
C LYS A 325 -26.58 8.52 -35.14
N ASN A 326 -25.55 7.76 -35.47
CA ASN A 326 -25.27 6.46 -34.86
C ASN A 326 -23.86 6.48 -34.29
N GLY A 327 -23.62 5.74 -33.21
CA GLY A 327 -22.30 5.62 -32.61
C GLY A 327 -22.21 4.44 -31.66
N ALA A 328 -20.99 4.13 -31.23
CA ALA A 328 -20.73 3.21 -30.13
C ALA A 328 -20.44 4.01 -28.86
N PHE A 329 -20.75 3.43 -27.71
CA PHE A 329 -20.32 3.94 -26.42
C PHE A 329 -19.74 2.80 -25.58
N GLU A 330 -18.81 3.18 -24.73
CA GLU A 330 -18.20 2.34 -23.72
C GLU A 330 -18.16 3.17 -22.44
N GLY A 331 -18.59 2.56 -21.34
CA GLY A 331 -18.40 3.11 -20.02
C GLY A 331 -17.97 2.01 -19.05
N GLU A 332 -17.10 2.36 -18.12
CA GLU A 332 -16.68 1.48 -17.04
C GLU A 332 -16.49 2.26 -15.74
N ILE A 333 -16.90 1.64 -14.63
CA ILE A 333 -16.59 2.11 -13.27
C ILE A 333 -16.03 0.92 -12.49
N LEU A 334 -14.83 1.10 -11.92
CA LEU A 334 -14.19 0.16 -11.01
C LEU A 334 -13.99 0.84 -9.66
N GLU A 335 -14.72 0.36 -8.66
CA GLU A 335 -14.71 0.85 -7.29
C GLU A 335 -14.44 -0.27 -6.28
N GLU A 336 -13.77 0.07 -5.18
CA GLU A 336 -13.63 -0.78 -4.00
C GLU A 336 -14.31 -0.12 -2.81
N THR A 337 -15.12 -0.88 -2.08
CA THR A 337 -15.70 -0.40 -0.81
C THR A 337 -14.60 -0.15 0.22
N GLN A 338 -14.89 0.70 1.21
CA GLN A 338 -13.87 1.05 2.20
C GLN A 338 -13.40 -0.21 2.95
N PRO A 339 -12.08 -0.49 3.01
CA PRO A 339 -11.57 -1.70 3.66
C PRO A 339 -11.86 -1.70 5.16
N VAL A 340 -12.56 -2.73 5.61
CA VAL A 340 -12.90 -2.94 7.02
C VAL A 340 -11.97 -4.00 7.61
N PRO A 341 -11.43 -3.80 8.82
CA PRO A 341 -10.60 -4.80 9.45
C PRO A 341 -11.37 -6.08 9.76
N ILE A 342 -10.69 -7.21 9.60
CA ILE A 342 -11.23 -8.49 10.08
C ILE A 342 -11.12 -8.47 11.61
N ASN A 343 -12.23 -8.72 12.31
CA ASN A 343 -12.36 -8.70 13.79
C ASN A 343 -11.54 -9.79 14.53
N THR A 344 -10.41 -10.23 14.01
CA THR A 344 -9.56 -11.27 14.61
C THR A 344 -8.84 -10.83 15.87
N LEU A 345 -8.64 -9.53 16.09
CA LEU A 345 -7.74 -9.00 17.14
C LEU A 345 -8.44 -8.46 18.39
N ARG A 346 -9.69 -8.84 18.65
CA ARG A 346 -10.58 -8.10 19.56
C ARG A 346 -10.04 -7.86 20.99
N ASP A 347 -9.07 -8.66 21.47
CA ASP A 347 -8.28 -8.35 22.67
C ASP A 347 -6.86 -8.95 22.61
N MET A 348 -5.86 -8.13 22.32
CA MET A 348 -4.46 -8.55 22.44
C MET A 348 -3.98 -8.52 23.89
N THR A 349 -4.00 -9.68 24.53
CA THR A 349 -3.32 -9.91 25.82
C THR A 349 -2.11 -10.83 25.64
N LEU A 350 -1.18 -10.79 26.58
CA LEU A 350 0.00 -11.66 26.56
C LEU A 350 -0.40 -13.15 26.52
N SER A 351 -1.46 -13.52 27.25
CA SER A 351 -2.03 -14.88 27.25
C SER A 351 -2.65 -15.25 25.90
N SER A 352 -3.37 -14.33 25.27
CA SER A 352 -3.94 -14.53 23.93
C SER A 352 -2.85 -14.79 22.88
N CYS A 353 -1.74 -14.04 22.94
CA CYS A 353 -0.64 -14.18 21.98
C CYS A 353 0.04 -15.54 22.03
N PHE A 354 0.18 -16.16 23.20
CA PHE A 354 0.77 -17.50 23.32
C PHE A 354 -0.19 -18.63 22.89
N LYS A 355 -1.50 -18.38 22.93
CA LYS A 355 -2.53 -19.34 22.50
C LYS A 355 -2.72 -19.34 20.99
N GLU A 356 -2.67 -18.17 20.35
CA GLU A 356 -2.88 -18.05 18.92
C GLU A 356 -1.61 -18.42 18.13
N GLU A 357 -1.74 -19.38 17.22
CA GLU A 357 -0.60 -19.91 16.45
C GLU A 357 0.15 -18.83 15.66
N LYS A 358 -0.58 -17.83 15.15
CA LYS A 358 -0.05 -16.70 14.37
C LYS A 358 0.92 -15.82 15.16
N TYR A 359 0.66 -15.61 16.47
CA TYR A 359 1.41 -14.67 17.32
C TYR A 359 2.34 -15.38 18.32
N ARG A 360 2.16 -16.67 18.55
CA ARG A 360 2.94 -17.45 19.52
C ARG A 360 4.45 -17.37 19.24
N TRP A 361 4.85 -17.61 17.99
CA TRP A 361 6.27 -17.58 17.61
C TRP A 361 6.87 -16.17 17.67
N LEU A 362 6.07 -15.13 17.43
CA LEU A 362 6.49 -13.74 17.63
C LEU A 362 6.72 -13.39 19.10
N ALA A 363 5.85 -13.87 20.00
CA ALA A 363 6.03 -13.68 21.43
C ALA A 363 7.28 -14.42 21.94
N ILE A 364 7.55 -15.62 21.43
CA ILE A 364 8.78 -16.38 21.72
C ILE A 364 10.01 -15.62 21.20
N LEU A 365 9.95 -15.07 19.98
CA LEU A 365 11.05 -14.28 19.41
C LEU A 365 11.38 -13.05 20.26
N ASN A 366 10.37 -12.28 20.67
CA ASN A 366 10.56 -11.11 21.53
C ASN A 366 11.10 -11.50 22.92
N SER A 367 10.68 -12.64 23.46
CA SER A 367 11.19 -13.18 24.72
C SER A 367 12.67 -13.57 24.61
N PHE A 368 13.05 -14.21 23.51
CA PHE A 368 14.45 -14.54 23.21
C PHE A 368 15.29 -13.26 23.01
N GLY A 369 14.78 -12.28 22.28
CA GLY A 369 15.42 -10.97 22.12
C GLY A 369 15.65 -10.24 23.44
N LEU A 370 14.66 -10.27 24.34
CA LEU A 370 14.79 -9.72 25.69
C LEU A 370 15.87 -10.45 26.50
N LEU A 371 15.93 -11.77 26.42
CA LEU A 371 16.96 -12.57 27.08
C LEU A 371 18.37 -12.21 26.56
N SER A 372 18.53 -12.06 25.24
CA SER A 372 19.79 -11.61 24.63
C SER A 372 20.19 -10.20 25.08
N PHE A 373 19.23 -9.28 25.24
CA PHE A 373 19.48 -7.95 25.81
C PHE A 373 19.93 -8.01 27.26
N ILE A 374 19.29 -8.82 28.10
CA ILE A 374 19.71 -8.99 29.51
C ILE A 374 21.12 -9.59 29.56
N ALA A 375 21.40 -10.62 28.75
CA ALA A 375 22.74 -11.21 28.66
C ALA A 375 23.79 -10.17 28.23
N SER A 376 23.49 -9.37 27.20
CA SER A 376 24.35 -8.28 26.74
C SER A 376 24.65 -7.28 27.86
N VAL A 377 23.63 -6.82 28.58
CA VAL A 377 23.77 -5.87 29.69
C VAL A 377 24.68 -6.42 30.78
N VAL A 378 24.51 -7.69 31.18
CA VAL A 378 25.35 -8.35 32.18
C VAL A 378 26.80 -8.42 31.71
N LEU A 379 27.03 -8.91 30.49
CA LEU A 379 28.36 -9.09 29.92
C LEU A 379 29.11 -7.76 29.74
N MET A 380 28.41 -6.73 29.24
CA MET A 380 28.98 -5.39 29.08
C MET A 380 29.28 -4.73 30.43
N THR A 381 28.49 -5.00 31.47
CA THR A 381 28.75 -4.52 32.83
C THR A 381 29.99 -5.21 33.43
N ILE A 382 30.14 -6.52 33.24
CA ILE A 382 31.33 -7.27 33.65
C ILE A 382 32.56 -6.74 32.92
N PHE A 383 32.46 -6.54 31.60
CA PHE A 383 33.52 -5.94 30.79
C PHE A 383 33.94 -4.56 31.29
N ALA A 384 32.96 -3.67 31.49
CA ALA A 384 33.21 -2.31 31.93
C ALA A 384 33.93 -2.25 33.30
N LYS A 385 33.51 -3.07 34.27
CA LYS A 385 34.10 -3.09 35.62
C LYS A 385 35.42 -3.85 35.68
N GLY A 386 35.56 -4.94 34.92
CA GLY A 386 36.74 -5.81 34.96
C GLY A 386 37.93 -5.28 34.15
N LEU A 387 37.73 -4.31 33.24
CA LEU A 387 38.81 -3.80 32.41
C LEU A 387 39.95 -3.14 33.22
N TYR A 388 39.66 -2.63 34.42
CA TYR A 388 40.66 -1.98 35.27
C TYR A 388 40.65 -2.54 36.70
N ASN A 389 41.77 -3.17 37.09
CA ASN A 389 41.96 -3.77 38.42
C ASN A 389 42.90 -2.96 39.34
N GLY A 390 42.92 -1.63 39.25
CA GLY A 390 43.69 -0.77 40.18
C GLY A 390 45.17 -0.56 39.83
N SER A 391 45.76 -1.39 38.97
CA SER A 391 47.20 -1.29 38.64
C SER A 391 47.54 -1.57 37.17
N TYR A 392 46.71 -2.32 36.44
CA TYR A 392 46.88 -2.62 35.03
C TYR A 392 45.52 -2.81 34.34
N LEU A 393 45.52 -2.69 33.00
CA LEU A 393 44.36 -3.04 32.17
C LEU A 393 44.35 -4.57 32.01
N ASP A 394 43.32 -5.21 32.55
CA ASP A 394 43.12 -6.64 32.35
C ASP A 394 42.39 -6.87 31.03
N PHE A 395 43.17 -7.12 30.00
CA PHE A 395 42.63 -7.34 28.68
C PHE A 395 41.92 -8.69 28.50
N SER A 396 42.06 -9.65 29.42
CA SER A 396 41.32 -10.93 29.35
C SER A 396 39.80 -10.72 29.34
N VAL A 397 39.33 -9.63 29.95
CA VAL A 397 37.92 -9.29 30.07
C VAL A 397 37.34 -8.78 28.74
N PHE A 398 38.17 -8.38 27.77
CA PHE A 398 37.74 -7.85 26.46
C PHE A 398 36.85 -8.82 25.68
N THR A 399 37.05 -10.12 25.91
CA THR A 399 36.20 -11.15 25.31
C THR A 399 34.73 -11.04 25.74
N TYR A 400 34.44 -10.65 26.99
CA TYR A 400 33.06 -10.44 27.45
C TYR A 400 32.42 -9.23 26.75
N GLY A 401 33.21 -8.21 26.40
CA GLY A 401 32.74 -7.06 25.61
C GLY A 401 32.32 -7.48 24.20
N PHE A 402 33.15 -8.25 23.50
CA PHE A 402 32.81 -8.79 22.17
C PHE A 402 31.52 -9.62 22.19
N PHE A 403 31.41 -10.52 23.17
CA PHE A 403 30.25 -11.38 23.32
C PHE A 403 29.00 -10.58 23.73
N GLY A 404 29.16 -9.56 24.57
CA GLY A 404 28.11 -8.61 24.94
C GLY A 404 27.58 -7.83 23.74
N VAL A 405 28.45 -7.34 22.86
CA VAL A 405 28.07 -6.69 21.59
C VAL A 405 27.36 -7.66 20.65
N SER A 406 27.82 -8.91 20.58
CA SER A 406 27.17 -9.94 19.75
C SER A 406 25.74 -10.23 20.22
N MET A 407 25.52 -10.36 21.54
CA MET A 407 24.17 -10.55 22.11
C MET A 407 23.29 -9.31 21.97
N TRP A 408 23.87 -8.10 22.02
CA TRP A 408 23.15 -6.87 21.73
C TRP A 408 22.62 -6.88 20.29
N ILE A 409 23.49 -7.16 19.31
CA ILE A 409 23.13 -7.26 17.90
C ILE A 409 22.01 -8.29 17.68
N LEU A 410 22.14 -9.46 18.31
CA LEU A 410 21.14 -10.53 18.20
C LEU A 410 19.77 -10.13 18.78
N GLY A 411 19.76 -9.48 19.96
CA GLY A 411 18.52 -8.97 20.55
C GLY A 411 17.88 -7.91 19.66
N LYS A 412 18.68 -7.00 19.10
CA LYS A 412 18.20 -5.97 18.18
C LYS A 412 17.61 -6.58 16.91
N PHE A 413 18.26 -7.61 16.34
CA PHE A 413 17.74 -8.37 15.20
C PHE A 413 16.34 -8.94 15.49
N CYS A 414 16.14 -9.57 16.65
CA CYS A 414 14.84 -10.16 17.04
C CYS A 414 13.73 -9.12 17.10
N PHE A 415 13.99 -7.95 17.70
CA PHE A 415 12.99 -6.88 17.79
C PHE A 415 12.73 -6.20 16.45
N GLU A 416 13.75 -5.89 15.65
CA GLU A 416 13.56 -5.23 14.36
C GLU A 416 12.79 -6.12 13.39
N HIS A 417 13.18 -7.40 13.26
CA HIS A 417 12.49 -8.34 12.37
C HIS A 417 11.10 -8.70 12.89
N GLY A 418 10.95 -8.86 14.21
CA GLY A 418 9.65 -9.10 14.84
C GLY A 418 8.67 -7.94 14.61
N ASN A 419 9.12 -6.70 14.71
CA ASN A 419 8.30 -5.48 14.51
C ASN A 419 7.60 -5.47 13.16
N TYR A 420 8.26 -5.96 12.10
CA TYR A 420 7.66 -6.04 10.78
C TYR A 420 6.51 -7.05 10.73
N LEU A 421 6.63 -8.20 11.39
CA LEU A 421 5.56 -9.20 11.44
C LEU A 421 4.42 -8.84 12.41
N TRP A 422 4.70 -8.05 13.46
CA TRP A 422 3.65 -7.44 14.29
C TRP A 422 2.84 -6.41 13.52
N SER A 423 3.38 -5.82 12.45
CA SER A 423 2.71 -4.80 11.65
C SER A 423 1.63 -5.32 10.68
N ARG A 424 1.26 -6.60 10.78
CA ARG A 424 0.28 -7.23 9.90
C ARG A 424 -1.15 -6.79 10.24
N PHE A 425 -1.87 -6.30 9.22
CA PHE A 425 -3.29 -6.00 9.30
C PHE A 425 -4.05 -6.68 8.17
N ASP A 426 -5.11 -7.38 8.52
CA ASP A 426 -5.98 -8.07 7.56
C ASP A 426 -7.30 -7.29 7.41
N PHE A 427 -7.72 -7.06 6.17
CA PHE A 427 -8.90 -6.29 5.79
C PHE A 427 -9.79 -7.09 4.84
N VAL A 428 -11.08 -6.78 4.84
CA VAL A 428 -12.06 -7.22 3.86
C VAL A 428 -12.67 -6.00 3.19
N SER A 429 -12.80 -6.06 1.87
CA SER A 429 -13.47 -5.06 1.05
C SER A 429 -14.15 -5.74 -0.13
N LYS A 430 -15.09 -5.03 -0.76
CA LYS A 430 -15.80 -5.51 -1.95
C LYS A 430 -15.31 -4.73 -3.16
N LEU A 431 -14.89 -5.46 -4.19
CA LEU A 431 -14.47 -4.92 -5.47
C LEU A 431 -15.62 -5.04 -6.47
N ILE A 432 -16.02 -3.90 -7.02
CA ILE A 432 -17.18 -3.76 -7.90
C ILE A 432 -16.70 -3.17 -9.22
N TRP A 433 -16.89 -3.92 -10.29
CA TRP A 433 -16.58 -3.45 -11.64
C TRP A 433 -17.83 -3.57 -12.49
N VAL A 434 -18.24 -2.46 -13.12
CA VAL A 434 -19.36 -2.43 -14.04
C VAL A 434 -18.87 -1.93 -15.39
N GLU A 435 -19.12 -2.69 -16.44
CA GLU A 435 -18.82 -2.34 -17.83
C GLU A 435 -20.14 -2.32 -18.62
N ALA A 436 -20.35 -1.25 -19.38
CA ALA A 436 -21.48 -1.11 -20.28
C ALA A 436 -20.98 -0.76 -21.68
N LYS A 437 -21.26 -1.63 -22.64
CA LYS A 437 -20.82 -1.50 -24.03
C LYS A 437 -21.99 -1.68 -24.98
N GLY A 438 -22.17 -0.75 -25.90
CA GLY A 438 -23.29 -0.82 -26.83
C GLY A 438 -23.20 0.19 -27.95
N SER A 439 -24.20 0.15 -28.83
CA SER A 439 -24.42 1.14 -29.87
C SER A 439 -25.66 1.96 -29.58
N TYR A 440 -25.63 3.23 -29.95
CA TYR A 440 -26.76 4.14 -29.85
C TYR A 440 -27.14 4.69 -31.23
N GLN A 441 -28.43 4.99 -31.37
CA GLN A 441 -29.01 5.70 -32.50
C GLN A 441 -29.81 6.90 -31.98
N LEU A 442 -29.42 8.07 -32.45
CA LEU A 442 -30.12 9.32 -32.21
C LEU A 442 -31.35 9.38 -33.10
N SER A 443 -32.53 9.36 -32.47
CA SER A 443 -33.82 9.46 -33.14
C SER A 443 -34.46 10.80 -32.80
N GLN A 444 -34.92 11.53 -33.82
CA GLN A 444 -35.62 12.79 -33.64
C GLN A 444 -37.12 12.52 -33.65
N ILE A 445 -37.79 12.76 -32.52
CA ILE A 445 -39.24 12.67 -32.41
C ILE A 445 -39.80 14.08 -32.55
N ASN A 446 -40.57 14.30 -33.61
CA ASN A 446 -41.27 15.54 -33.84
C ASN A 446 -42.68 15.44 -33.24
N PHE A 447 -43.05 16.39 -32.40
CA PHE A 447 -44.38 16.55 -31.84
C PHE A 447 -45.12 17.67 -32.58
N GLY A 448 -46.38 17.40 -32.95
CA GLY A 448 -47.25 18.33 -33.65
C GLY A 448 -48.12 17.63 -34.70
N ARG A 449 -49.31 18.18 -34.98
CA ARG A 449 -50.16 17.70 -36.09
C ARG A 449 -49.46 18.07 -37.40
N TYR A 450 -49.12 17.08 -38.23
CA TYR A 450 -48.31 17.27 -39.45
C TYR A 450 -48.86 18.30 -40.45
N LEU A 451 -50.14 18.68 -40.31
CA LEU A 451 -50.87 19.53 -41.26
C LEU A 451 -51.24 20.94 -40.73
N ASP A 452 -51.34 21.17 -39.41
CA ASP A 452 -51.97 22.39 -38.86
C ASP A 452 -51.11 23.18 -37.87
N ASP A 453 -49.99 22.65 -37.37
CA ASP A 453 -49.21 23.33 -36.31
C ASP A 453 -48.04 24.14 -36.84
N SER A 454 -48.00 25.43 -36.47
CA SER A 454 -46.90 26.36 -36.73
C SER A 454 -45.71 26.15 -35.77
N VAL A 455 -45.97 25.64 -34.57
CA VAL A 455 -44.95 25.35 -33.56
C VAL A 455 -44.68 23.85 -33.53
N LYS A 456 -43.50 23.44 -34.01
CA LYS A 456 -43.00 22.06 -33.94
C LYS A 456 -42.08 21.95 -32.73
N SER A 457 -42.41 21.11 -31.76
CA SER A 457 -41.45 20.72 -30.73
C SER A 457 -40.72 19.46 -31.16
N GLN A 458 -39.40 19.54 -31.19
CA GLN A 458 -38.54 18.41 -31.54
C GLN A 458 -37.83 17.95 -30.28
N LYS A 459 -37.93 16.66 -29.98
CA LYS A 459 -37.14 16.02 -28.92
C LYS A 459 -36.21 15.01 -29.56
N GLU A 460 -34.92 15.16 -29.32
CA GLU A 460 -33.95 14.14 -29.67
C GLU A 460 -33.94 13.08 -28.55
N VAL A 461 -34.11 11.83 -28.94
CA VAL A 461 -34.09 10.69 -28.05
C VAL A 461 -32.97 9.76 -28.51
N ILE A 462 -32.15 9.35 -27.56
CA ILE A 462 -31.11 8.35 -27.80
C ILE A 462 -31.74 6.99 -27.56
N ASN A 463 -31.73 6.14 -28.58
CA ASN A 463 -32.16 4.76 -28.48
C ASN A 463 -30.92 3.86 -28.49
N VAL A 464 -30.80 3.03 -27.46
CA VAL A 464 -29.79 1.98 -27.35
C VAL A 464 -30.51 0.67 -27.65
N GLU A 465 -30.34 0.17 -28.88
CA GLU A 465 -31.01 -1.05 -29.33
C GLU A 465 -30.51 -2.29 -28.59
N THR A 466 -29.19 -2.40 -28.43
CA THR A 466 -28.54 -3.46 -27.67
C THR A 466 -27.28 -2.93 -26.99
N MET A 467 -27.19 -3.18 -25.69
CA MET A 467 -26.01 -2.93 -24.87
C MET A 467 -25.76 -4.15 -23.99
N THR A 468 -24.50 -4.56 -23.89
CA THR A 468 -24.06 -5.55 -22.92
C THR A 468 -23.70 -4.84 -21.62
N LEU A 469 -24.41 -5.17 -20.54
CA LEU A 469 -24.06 -4.79 -19.18
C LEU A 469 -23.36 -5.98 -18.53
N ARG A 470 -22.16 -5.76 -18.02
CA ARG A 470 -21.41 -6.74 -17.24
C ARG A 470 -21.12 -6.17 -15.85
N VAL A 471 -21.40 -6.97 -14.85
CA VAL A 471 -21.15 -6.64 -13.45
C VAL A 471 -20.25 -7.73 -12.88
N TRP A 472 -19.05 -7.35 -12.48
CA TRP A 472 -18.19 -8.17 -11.65
C TRP A 472 -18.29 -7.70 -10.21
N TYR A 473 -18.45 -8.66 -9.30
CA TYR A 473 -18.53 -8.41 -7.88
C TYR A 473 -17.73 -9.49 -7.14
N ALA A 474 -16.75 -9.05 -6.35
CA ALA A 474 -15.94 -9.95 -5.56
C ALA A 474 -15.61 -9.37 -4.19
N GLU A 475 -15.74 -10.17 -3.15
CA GLU A 475 -15.20 -9.84 -1.83
C GLU A 475 -13.72 -10.23 -1.80
N ILE A 476 -12.85 -9.25 -1.53
CA ILE A 476 -11.42 -9.45 -1.46
C ILE A 476 -10.96 -9.39 0.00
N SER A 477 -10.17 -10.38 0.40
CA SER A 477 -9.41 -10.31 1.64
C SER A 477 -8.01 -9.81 1.33
N THR A 478 -7.59 -8.75 1.99
CA THR A 478 -6.31 -8.08 1.74
C THR A 478 -5.48 -8.00 3.02
N THR A 479 -4.16 -7.94 2.89
CA THR A 479 -3.26 -7.78 4.03
C THR A 479 -2.18 -6.74 3.75
N THR A 480 -1.76 -6.01 4.78
CA THR A 480 -0.64 -5.06 4.71
C THR A 480 0.29 -5.23 5.90
N PHE A 481 1.57 -4.95 5.68
CA PHE A 481 2.63 -5.01 6.68
C PHE A 481 3.12 -3.59 6.96
N GLY A 482 2.39 -2.89 7.82
CA GLY A 482 2.66 -1.51 8.20
C GLY A 482 1.63 -0.52 7.66
N LYS A 483 1.70 0.70 8.20
CA LYS A 483 0.64 1.71 7.99
C LYS A 483 0.53 2.19 6.54
N TYR A 484 1.65 2.39 5.86
CA TYR A 484 1.71 3.07 4.55
C TYR A 484 2.13 2.13 3.41
N GLN A 485 2.11 0.82 3.65
CA GLN A 485 2.51 -0.17 2.67
C GLN A 485 1.31 -0.61 1.82
N ASN A 486 1.59 -0.93 0.56
CA ASN A 486 0.58 -1.43 -0.37
C ASN A 486 -0.02 -2.74 0.14
N ARG A 487 -1.32 -2.90 -0.08
CA ARG A 487 -2.05 -4.12 0.29
C ARG A 487 -1.83 -5.21 -0.74
N ALA A 488 -1.68 -6.44 -0.28
CA ALA A 488 -1.68 -7.63 -1.12
C ALA A 488 -3.04 -8.35 -1.00
N ILE A 489 -3.60 -8.78 -2.13
CA ILE A 489 -4.82 -9.60 -2.17
C ILE A 489 -4.45 -11.02 -1.76
N LEU A 490 -5.08 -11.53 -0.71
CA LEU A 490 -4.92 -12.89 -0.21
C LEU A 490 -5.91 -13.84 -0.86
N SER A 491 -7.16 -13.45 -0.95
CA SER A 491 -8.24 -14.25 -1.54
C SER A 491 -9.30 -13.34 -2.15
N MET A 492 -10.04 -13.90 -3.12
CA MET A 492 -11.12 -13.26 -3.83
C MET A 492 -12.29 -14.24 -3.90
N THR A 493 -13.39 -13.91 -3.22
CA THR A 493 -14.60 -14.72 -3.12
C THR A 493 -15.68 -14.12 -4.01
N ALA A 494 -16.36 -14.95 -4.79
CA ALA A 494 -17.41 -14.48 -5.69
C ALA A 494 -18.67 -14.10 -4.91
N CYS A 495 -19.20 -12.90 -5.16
CA CYS A 495 -20.48 -12.45 -4.63
C CYS A 495 -21.50 -12.36 -5.77
N THR A 496 -21.89 -13.52 -6.32
CA THR A 496 -22.80 -13.58 -7.47
C THR A 496 -24.17 -12.98 -7.16
N ASP A 497 -24.66 -13.16 -5.93
CA ASP A 497 -25.98 -12.66 -5.53
C ASP A 497 -26.01 -11.12 -5.53
N ASP A 498 -24.99 -10.48 -4.96
CA ASP A 498 -24.83 -9.02 -4.97
C ASP A 498 -24.68 -8.49 -6.41
N ALA A 499 -23.96 -9.22 -7.29
CA ALA A 499 -23.84 -8.88 -8.70
C ALA A 499 -25.18 -8.94 -9.44
N VAL A 500 -26.00 -9.98 -9.17
CA VAL A 500 -27.35 -10.12 -9.75
C VAL A 500 -28.24 -8.97 -9.29
N VAL A 501 -28.24 -8.64 -8.00
CA VAL A 501 -29.05 -7.55 -7.44
C VAL A 501 -28.68 -6.21 -8.08
N LEU A 502 -27.39 -5.89 -8.19
CA LEU A 502 -26.94 -4.65 -8.84
C LEU A 502 -27.35 -4.61 -10.31
N LYS A 503 -27.16 -5.72 -11.03
CA LYS A 503 -27.55 -5.84 -12.43
C LYS A 503 -29.07 -5.67 -12.60
N GLU A 504 -29.88 -6.30 -11.76
CA GLU A 504 -31.35 -6.19 -11.78
C GLU A 504 -31.82 -4.76 -11.56
N HIS A 505 -31.25 -4.07 -10.57
CA HIS A 505 -31.56 -2.67 -10.33
C HIS A 505 -31.27 -1.78 -11.54
N LEU A 506 -30.10 -1.94 -12.18
CA LEU A 506 -29.73 -1.18 -13.37
C LEU A 506 -30.62 -1.53 -14.57
N ALA A 507 -30.95 -2.81 -14.74
CA ALA A 507 -31.86 -3.29 -15.79
C ALA A 507 -33.27 -2.72 -15.63
N ASP A 508 -33.79 -2.70 -14.40
CA ASP A 508 -35.11 -2.16 -14.09
C ASP A 508 -35.15 -0.64 -14.24
N PHE A 509 -34.09 0.06 -13.84
CA PHE A 509 -33.94 1.48 -14.12
C PHE A 509 -33.95 1.75 -15.63
N ALA A 510 -33.15 1.03 -16.40
CA ALA A 510 -33.10 1.16 -17.86
C ALA A 510 -34.47 0.92 -18.53
N LYS A 511 -35.21 -0.10 -18.08
CA LYS A 511 -36.59 -0.37 -18.53
C LYS A 511 -37.58 0.71 -18.11
N SER A 512 -37.48 1.24 -16.88
CA SER A 512 -38.37 2.30 -16.39
C SER A 512 -38.20 3.62 -17.15
N GLN A 513 -36.97 3.90 -17.61
CA GLN A 513 -36.66 5.06 -18.44
C GLN A 513 -37.00 4.82 -19.92
N SER A 514 -37.32 3.58 -20.30
CA SER A 514 -37.90 3.30 -21.62
C SER A 514 -39.28 3.95 -21.67
N ILE A 515 -39.31 5.13 -22.27
CA ILE A 515 -40.51 5.95 -22.38
C ILE A 515 -41.61 5.11 -23.07
N VAL A 516 -42.62 4.74 -22.28
CA VAL A 516 -43.99 4.77 -22.75
C VAL A 516 -44.30 6.24 -22.96
N VAL A 517 -44.37 6.68 -24.22
CA VAL A 517 -44.83 8.03 -24.59
C VAL A 517 -46.32 8.10 -24.26
N ALA A 518 -46.64 8.36 -23.00
CA ALA A 518 -47.95 8.85 -22.58
C ALA A 518 -47.71 10.00 -21.59
N PRO A 519 -48.30 11.18 -21.81
CA PRO A 519 -48.14 12.30 -20.88
C PRO A 519 -48.79 11.95 -19.55
N THR A 520 -47.97 11.69 -18.54
CA THR A 520 -48.45 11.32 -17.20
C THR A 520 -48.43 12.49 -16.22
N SER A 521 -47.72 13.58 -16.53
CA SER A 521 -47.68 14.75 -15.65
C SER A 521 -48.78 15.76 -16.03
N GLU A 522 -49.51 16.23 -15.02
CA GLU A 522 -50.55 17.26 -15.18
C GLU A 522 -49.96 18.57 -15.76
N ALA A 523 -48.68 18.84 -15.46
CA ALA A 523 -47.91 19.93 -16.05
C ALA A 523 -47.68 19.75 -17.56
N ASP A 524 -47.45 18.54 -18.07
CA ASP A 524 -47.29 18.29 -19.51
C ASP A 524 -48.62 18.34 -20.26
N ILE A 525 -49.73 17.93 -19.62
CA ILE A 525 -51.08 18.14 -20.13
C ILE A 525 -51.38 19.64 -20.23
N ASN A 526 -50.99 20.43 -19.22
CA ASN A 526 -51.15 21.88 -19.21
C ASN A 526 -50.24 22.60 -20.21
N ARG A 527 -49.00 22.12 -20.41
CA ARG A 527 -48.13 22.62 -21.48
C ARG A 527 -48.74 22.30 -22.85
N MET A 528 -49.25 21.09 -23.06
CA MET A 528 -49.93 20.74 -24.31
C MET A 528 -51.20 21.57 -24.55
N SER A 529 -52.00 21.83 -23.51
CA SER A 529 -53.21 22.66 -23.65
C SER A 529 -52.85 24.12 -23.97
N SER A 530 -51.82 24.68 -23.32
CA SER A 530 -51.33 26.03 -23.59
C SER A 530 -50.69 26.16 -24.98
N MET A 531 -49.98 25.12 -25.45
CA MET A 531 -49.37 25.08 -26.78
C MET A 531 -50.43 24.93 -27.88
N ASN A 532 -51.49 24.16 -27.63
CA ASN A 532 -52.67 24.08 -28.50
C ASN A 532 -53.41 25.43 -28.58
N GLN A 533 -53.52 26.17 -27.47
CA GLN A 533 -54.10 27.52 -27.47
C GLN A 533 -53.24 28.50 -28.29
N MET A 534 -51.91 28.40 -28.17
CA MET A 534 -50.97 29.24 -28.92
C MET A 534 -51.00 28.95 -30.43
N ASN A 535 -51.04 27.67 -30.84
CA ASN A 535 -51.20 27.31 -32.27
C ASN A 535 -52.53 27.77 -32.84
N ASN A 536 -53.61 27.67 -32.07
CA ASN A 536 -54.92 28.20 -32.48
C ASN A 536 -54.92 29.74 -32.62
N ALA A 537 -54.13 30.46 -31.81
CA ALA A 537 -53.97 31.91 -31.93
C ALA A 537 -53.15 32.30 -33.16
N ILE A 538 -52.06 31.57 -33.45
CA ILE A 538 -51.22 31.79 -34.62
C ILE A 538 -51.99 31.51 -35.91
N ASN A 539 -52.72 30.39 -35.97
CA ASN A 539 -53.55 30.03 -37.14
C ASN A 539 -54.71 31.00 -37.38
N LYS A 540 -55.27 31.63 -36.34
CA LYS A 540 -56.28 32.69 -36.49
C LYS A 540 -55.72 34.01 -37.00
N SER A 541 -54.41 34.23 -36.90
CA SER A 541 -53.73 35.48 -37.28
C SER A 541 -53.16 35.52 -38.70
N SER A 542 -53.28 34.44 -39.48
CA SER A 542 -52.77 34.36 -40.86
C SER A 542 -53.90 34.33 -41.90
N PRO A 543 -54.27 35.46 -42.53
CA PRO A 543 -55.16 35.44 -43.70
C PRO A 543 -54.40 34.91 -44.92
N ARG A 544 -54.95 33.89 -45.57
CA ARG A 544 -54.58 33.55 -46.96
C ARG A 544 -54.98 34.71 -47.86
N THR A 545 -54.01 35.39 -48.45
CA THR A 545 -54.25 36.28 -49.60
C THR A 545 -53.51 35.75 -50.83
N HIS A 546 -54.27 35.11 -51.71
CA HIS A 546 -53.98 35.13 -53.14
C HIS A 546 -54.13 36.59 -53.63
N GLY A 547 -53.14 37.12 -54.34
CA GLY A 547 -53.28 38.41 -55.04
C GLY A 547 -51.95 39.12 -55.32
N THR A 548 -51.52 39.06 -56.57
CA THR A 548 -50.54 39.92 -57.26
C THR A 548 -50.75 41.42 -57.06
N HIS A 549 -49.70 42.21 -56.79
CA HIS A 549 -49.12 43.24 -57.70
C HIS A 549 -47.95 44.04 -57.05
N LEU A 550 -47.10 44.54 -57.95
CA LEU A 550 -45.89 45.37 -57.83
C LEU A 550 -46.08 46.76 -57.16
N GLY A 551 -45.06 47.34 -56.51
CA GLY A 551 -44.91 48.82 -56.42
C GLY A 551 -44.21 49.45 -55.21
N LEU A 552 -42.91 49.74 -55.37
CA LEU A 552 -42.10 50.91 -54.95
C LEU A 552 -42.59 51.94 -53.90
N MET A 553 -41.67 52.20 -52.94
CA MET A 553 -41.16 53.51 -52.45
C MET A 553 -41.98 54.49 -51.58
N ASN A 554 -41.26 54.95 -50.55
CA ASN A 554 -41.17 56.29 -49.94
C ASN A 554 -41.95 56.64 -48.64
N ASN A 555 -41.11 56.94 -47.63
CA ASN A 555 -41.28 57.84 -46.46
C ASN A 555 -41.71 59.28 -46.90
N PRO A 556 -42.09 60.25 -46.03
CA PRO A 556 -41.47 60.54 -44.72
C PRO A 556 -42.33 61.12 -43.55
N GLU A 557 -41.76 60.98 -42.34
CA GLU A 557 -41.59 61.94 -41.21
C GLU A 557 -42.74 62.79 -40.61
N THR A 558 -42.86 62.73 -39.27
CA THR A 558 -42.84 63.80 -38.21
C THR A 558 -43.68 63.33 -36.99
N HIS A 559 -43.41 63.58 -35.69
CA HIS A 559 -42.54 64.51 -34.96
C HIS A 559 -42.25 64.01 -33.51
N SER A 560 -40.97 64.08 -33.09
CA SER A 560 -40.37 64.51 -31.80
C SER A 560 -41.11 64.42 -30.43
N GLN A 561 -40.44 63.88 -29.39
CA GLN A 561 -39.61 64.64 -28.42
C GLN A 561 -38.94 63.74 -27.36
N ASP A 562 -37.78 64.21 -26.89
CA ASP A 562 -36.65 63.56 -26.22
C ASP A 562 -36.84 63.15 -24.74
N LEU A 563 -35.98 62.21 -24.28
CA LEU A 563 -35.07 62.44 -23.13
C LEU A 563 -33.94 61.37 -23.03
N SER A 564 -32.73 61.85 -23.33
CA SER A 564 -31.42 61.65 -22.67
C SER A 564 -30.67 60.29 -22.63
N ASP A 565 -29.45 60.40 -23.18
CA ASP A 565 -28.16 59.86 -22.73
C ASP A 565 -27.57 58.58 -23.37
N GLN A 566 -26.81 58.80 -24.45
CA GLN A 566 -25.74 57.92 -24.94
C GLN A 566 -24.41 58.69 -25.02
N VAL A 567 -23.31 58.04 -24.62
CA VAL A 567 -21.94 58.36 -25.05
C VAL A 567 -21.38 57.12 -25.79
N PRO A 568 -20.76 57.29 -26.98
CA PRO A 568 -20.49 56.18 -27.91
C PRO A 568 -19.16 55.47 -27.65
N VAL A 569 -19.14 54.14 -27.85
CA VAL A 569 -17.90 53.36 -27.89
C VAL A 569 -17.35 53.30 -29.32
N VAL A 570 -16.15 53.83 -29.46
CA VAL A 570 -15.30 53.85 -30.66
C VAL A 570 -14.86 52.43 -31.03
N ILE A 571 -15.11 52.00 -32.27
CA ILE A 571 -14.56 50.76 -32.84
C ILE A 571 -13.10 51.03 -33.24
N LYS A 572 -12.14 50.35 -32.56
CA LYS A 572 -10.72 50.30 -32.99
C LYS A 572 -10.46 49.00 -33.78
N PRO A 573 -9.55 49.01 -34.77
CA PRO A 573 -9.27 47.86 -35.63
C PRO A 573 -8.58 46.72 -34.86
N LYS A 574 -8.98 45.48 -35.18
CA LYS A 574 -8.46 44.21 -34.60
C LYS A 574 -6.97 44.03 -34.92
N LYS A 575 -6.18 43.69 -33.89
CA LYS A 575 -4.76 43.32 -34.02
C LYS A 575 -4.65 41.80 -33.79
N ASN A 576 -4.35 41.04 -34.83
CA ASN A 576 -4.10 39.60 -34.70
C ASN A 576 -2.81 39.39 -33.90
N MET A 577 -2.90 38.75 -32.74
CA MET A 577 -1.75 38.35 -31.93
C MET A 577 -1.28 36.95 -32.35
N PHE A 578 0.03 36.75 -32.43
CA PHE A 578 0.64 35.45 -32.73
C PHE A 578 1.41 34.96 -31.51
N CYS A 579 1.44 33.66 -31.28
CA CYS A 579 2.22 33.07 -30.20
C CYS A 579 3.71 33.31 -30.42
N VAL A 580 4.39 33.87 -29.41
CA VAL A 580 5.83 34.20 -29.48
C VAL A 580 6.71 32.97 -29.70
N LYS A 581 6.25 31.79 -29.28
CA LYS A 581 7.05 30.55 -29.33
C LYS A 581 6.84 29.72 -30.59
N CYS A 582 5.61 29.60 -31.09
CA CYS A 582 5.29 28.75 -32.25
C CYS A 582 4.68 29.49 -33.44
N GLY A 583 4.39 30.79 -33.31
CA GLY A 583 3.85 31.60 -34.41
C GLY A 583 2.36 31.38 -34.70
N GLU A 584 1.65 30.57 -33.91
CA GLU A 584 0.22 30.29 -34.13
C GLU A 584 -0.65 31.54 -33.86
N PRO A 585 -1.64 31.87 -34.72
CA PRO A 585 -2.58 32.96 -34.47
C PRO A 585 -3.45 32.68 -33.23
N LEU A 586 -3.46 33.63 -32.31
CA LEU A 586 -4.21 33.58 -31.05
C LEU A 586 -5.52 34.38 -31.20
N GLN A 587 -6.61 33.84 -30.65
CA GLN A 587 -7.87 34.58 -30.53
C GLN A 587 -7.90 35.36 -29.21
N ASP A 588 -8.69 36.44 -29.16
CA ASP A 588 -8.84 37.27 -27.96
C ASP A 588 -9.32 36.43 -26.75
N ASN A 589 -8.76 36.69 -25.57
CA ASN A 589 -8.99 36.00 -24.28
C ASN A 589 -8.39 34.60 -24.08
N MET A 590 -7.42 34.17 -24.91
CA MET A 590 -6.67 32.93 -24.63
C MET A 590 -5.53 33.16 -23.63
N LEU A 591 -5.58 32.48 -22.48
CA LEU A 591 -4.52 32.51 -21.45
C LEU A 591 -3.30 31.64 -21.82
N PHE A 592 -3.48 30.65 -22.69
CA PHE A 592 -2.44 29.72 -23.12
C PHE A 592 -2.56 29.45 -24.61
N CYS A 593 -1.43 29.28 -25.29
CA CYS A 593 -1.40 28.89 -26.70
C CYS A 593 -1.91 27.44 -26.86
N PRO A 594 -2.92 27.19 -27.71
CA PRO A 594 -3.51 25.86 -27.88
C PRO A 594 -2.55 24.84 -28.49
N GLN A 595 -1.51 25.29 -29.20
CA GLN A 595 -0.60 24.41 -29.94
C GLN A 595 0.66 24.04 -29.15
N CYS A 596 1.17 24.94 -28.31
CA CYS A 596 2.40 24.71 -27.55
C CYS A 596 2.26 24.87 -26.02
N GLY A 597 1.08 25.21 -25.51
CA GLY A 597 0.79 25.35 -24.07
C GLY A 597 1.48 26.55 -23.39
N THR A 598 2.15 27.42 -24.16
CA THR A 598 2.86 28.58 -23.58
C THR A 598 1.85 29.61 -23.09
N LYS A 599 2.01 30.08 -21.85
CA LYS A 599 1.17 31.12 -21.25
C LYS A 599 1.34 32.43 -22.02
N ILE A 600 0.23 33.04 -22.41
CA ILE A 600 0.22 34.32 -23.12
C ILE A 600 0.11 35.39 -22.03
N GLU A 601 1.19 36.14 -21.82
CA GLU A 601 1.14 37.31 -20.95
C GLU A 601 0.29 38.39 -21.65
N SER A 602 -0.79 38.81 -20.98
CA SER A 602 -1.79 39.75 -21.46
C SER A 602 -1.24 41.12 -21.81
#